data_AF-A0A952LR62-F1
#
_entry.id   AF-A0A952LR62-F1
#
_cell.length_a   1.000
_cell.length_b   1.000
_cell.length_c   1.000
_cell.angle_alpha   90.00
_cell.angle_beta   90.00
_cell.angle_gamma   90.00
#
_symmetry.space_group_name_H-M   'P 1'
#
loop_
_entity.id
_entity.type
_entity.pdbx_description
1 polymer ?
#
loop_
_entity_poly.entity_id
_entity_poly.type
_entity_poly.pdbx_seq_one_letter_code
_entity_poly.pdbx_strand_id
1 'polypeptide(L)' 'VEAWPRFCQSVYEDYILQISKRLNILQNLTATEKYENLLASSPHIALHTPVKYLASYLGIQPQSLSRIRKTIK' A
#
# COMPACT_ATOMS: atom_id res chain seq x y z
N VAL A 1 -0.43 -8.33 -35.61
CA VAL A 1 0.67 -8.94 -34.83
C VAL A 1 1.34 -7.96 -33.86
N GLU A 2 1.23 -6.63 -34.06
CA GLU A 2 1.81 -5.61 -33.14
C GLU A 2 1.06 -5.36 -31.81
N ALA A 3 -0.11 -5.95 -31.58
CA ALA A 3 -0.89 -5.68 -30.37
C ALA A 3 -0.20 -6.20 -29.09
N TRP A 4 0.55 -7.30 -29.21
CA TRP A 4 1.17 -7.95 -28.07
C TRP A 4 2.32 -7.13 -27.44
N PRO A 5 3.30 -6.60 -28.20
CA PRO A 5 4.32 -5.72 -27.63
C PRO A 5 3.77 -4.47 -26.96
N ARG A 6 2.75 -3.81 -27.56
CA ARG A 6 2.12 -2.62 -26.95
C ARG A 6 1.38 -2.97 -25.66
N PHE A 7 0.68 -4.10 -25.63
CA PHE A 7 0.05 -4.59 -24.41
C PHE A 7 1.09 -4.82 -23.31
N CYS A 8 2.16 -5.57 -23.61
CA CYS A 8 3.24 -5.81 -22.64
C CYS A 8 3.88 -4.50 -22.14
N GLN A 9 4.08 -3.53 -23.03
CA GLN A 9 4.58 -2.21 -22.65
C GLN A 9 3.63 -1.50 -21.68
N SER A 10 2.32 -1.47 -21.97
CA SER A 10 1.34 -0.83 -21.09
C SER A 10 1.27 -1.47 -19.69
N VAL A 11 1.37 -2.80 -19.62
CA VAL A 11 1.42 -3.54 -18.35
C VAL A 11 2.70 -3.20 -17.57
N TYR A 12 3.84 -3.13 -18.27
CA TYR A 12 5.11 -2.78 -17.64
C TYR A 12 5.11 -1.35 -17.10
N GLU A 13 4.60 -0.39 -17.88
CA GLU A 13 4.48 1.01 -17.47
C GLU A 13 3.59 1.15 -16.22
N ASP A 14 2.42 0.51 -16.22
CA ASP A 14 1.53 0.54 -15.05
C ASP A 14 2.20 -0.09 -13.82
N TYR A 15 2.87 -1.23 -13.99
CA TYR A 15 3.58 -1.90 -12.91
C TYR A 15 4.69 -1.03 -12.30
N ILE A 16 5.50 -0.37 -13.13
CA ILE A 16 6.55 0.55 -12.67
C ILE A 16 5.94 1.74 -11.93
N LEU A 17 4.83 2.31 -12.41
CA LEU A 17 4.13 3.38 -11.72
C LEU A 17 3.59 2.92 -10.36
N GLN A 18 3.01 1.72 -10.26
CA GLN A 18 2.52 1.16 -9.01
C GLN A 18 3.65 0.93 -8.00
N ILE A 19 4.77 0.34 -8.42
CA ILE A 19 5.96 0.18 -7.55
C ILE A 19 6.47 1.54 -7.09
N SER A 20 6.57 2.51 -7.98
CA SER A 20 7.10 3.84 -7.66
C SER A 20 6.23 4.54 -6.61
N LYS A 21 4.90 4.48 -6.75
CA LYS A 21 3.94 4.96 -5.74
C LYS A 21 4.10 4.23 -4.41
N ARG A 22 4.22 2.91 -4.44
CA ARG A 22 4.42 2.07 -3.25
C ARG A 22 5.71 2.45 -2.51
N LEU A 23 6.81 2.62 -3.23
CA LEU A 23 8.10 3.01 -2.66
C LEU A 23 8.03 4.42 -2.05
N ASN A 24 7.40 5.37 -2.74
CA ASN A 24 7.18 6.72 -2.23
C ASN A 24 6.40 6.71 -0.91
N ILE A 25 5.31 5.94 -0.83
CA ILE A 25 4.53 5.74 0.40
C ILE A 25 5.41 5.17 1.51
N LEU A 26 6.24 4.17 1.21
CA LEU A 26 7.08 3.52 2.21
C LEU A 26 8.21 4.41 2.73
N GLN A 27 8.79 5.27 1.88
CA GLN A 27 9.94 6.10 2.21
C GLN A 27 9.57 7.45 2.80
N ASN A 28 8.49 8.07 2.31
CA ASN A 28 8.19 9.48 2.58
C ASN A 28 7.02 9.71 3.54
N LEU A 29 6.18 8.69 3.78
CA LEU A 29 5.04 8.84 4.69
C LEU A 29 5.35 8.28 6.08
N THR A 30 4.72 8.88 7.09
CA THR A 30 4.71 8.39 8.47
C THR A 30 3.84 7.13 8.61
N ALA A 31 3.99 6.41 9.72
CA ALA A 31 3.21 5.19 9.98
C ALA A 31 1.68 5.43 9.92
N THR A 32 1.23 6.59 10.41
CA THR A 32 -0.19 6.99 10.40
C THR A 32 -0.65 7.27 8.98
N GLU A 33 0.07 8.12 8.24
CA GLU A 33 -0.26 8.47 6.85
C GLU A 33 -0.26 7.23 5.94
N LYS A 34 0.67 6.29 6.14
CA LYS A 34 0.69 5.00 5.42
C LYS A 34 -0.60 4.21 5.65
N TYR A 35 -1.11 4.17 6.89
CA TYR A 35 -2.35 3.45 7.20
C TYR A 35 -3.58 4.19 6.67
N GLU A 36 -3.63 5.52 6.77
CA GLU A 36 -4.71 6.34 6.20
C GLU A 36 -4.77 6.21 4.69
N ASN A 37 -3.62 6.23 4.01
CA ASN A 37 -3.53 6.00 2.57
C ASN A 37 -4.09 4.62 2.19
N LEU A 38 -3.76 3.58 2.95
CA LEU A 38 -4.31 2.23 2.74
C LEU A 38 -5.81 2.17 3.01
N LEU A 39 -6.30 2.86 4.04
CA LEU A 39 -7.72 2.93 4.38
C LEU A 39 -8.53 3.63 3.29
N ALA A 40 -7.98 4.69 2.69
CA ALA A 40 -8.61 5.42 1.58
C ALA A 40 -8.59 4.63 0.27
N SER A 41 -7.47 3.98 -0.06
CA SER A 41 -7.30 3.27 -1.33
C SER A 41 -7.90 1.87 -1.35
N SER A 42 -7.93 1.16 -0.22
CA SER A 42 -8.39 -0.22 -0.11
C SER A 42 -8.96 -0.51 1.28
N PRO A 43 -10.12 0.10 1.62
CA PRO A 43 -10.71 0.02 2.96
C PRO A 43 -10.99 -1.42 3.38
N HIS A 44 -11.44 -2.29 2.45
CA HIS A 44 -11.69 -3.69 2.74
C HIS A 44 -10.42 -4.42 3.24
N ILE A 45 -9.28 -4.18 2.59
CA ILE A 45 -8.00 -4.77 3.02
C ILE A 45 -7.57 -4.18 4.37
N ALA A 46 -7.67 -2.86 4.50
CA ALA A 46 -7.29 -2.14 5.71
C ALA A 46 -8.06 -2.59 6.94
N LEU A 47 -9.34 -2.95 6.81
CA LEU A 47 -10.22 -3.30 7.93
C LEU A 47 -10.25 -4.81 8.23
N HIS A 48 -10.17 -5.67 7.22
CA HIS A 48 -10.35 -7.12 7.39
C HIS A 48 -9.04 -7.92 7.50
N THR A 49 -7.89 -7.31 7.22
CA THR A 49 -6.59 -7.99 7.34
C THR A 49 -6.05 -7.93 8.78
N PRO A 50 -5.56 -9.05 9.34
CA PRO A 50 -4.92 -9.06 10.65
C PRO A 50 -3.74 -8.08 10.74
N VAL A 51 -3.61 -7.43 11.90
CA VAL A 51 -2.62 -6.37 12.18
C VAL A 51 -1.20 -6.80 11.82
N LYS A 52 -0.83 -8.06 12.11
CA LYS A 52 0.52 -8.59 11.83
C LYS A 52 0.89 -8.46 10.34
N TYR A 53 0.01 -8.88 9.45
CA TYR A 53 0.27 -8.87 8.01
C TYR A 53 0.22 -7.45 7.44
N LEU A 54 -0.74 -6.65 7.91
CA LEU A 54 -0.87 -5.26 7.47
C LEU A 54 0.34 -4.42 7.91
N ALA A 55 0.85 -4.64 9.13
CA ALA A 55 2.04 -3.96 9.63
C ALA A 55 3.29 -4.31 8.81
N SER A 56 3.47 -5.59 8.46
CA SER A 56 4.53 -6.02 7.55
C SER A 56 4.40 -5.37 6.16
N TYR A 57 3.18 -5.29 5.62
CA TYR A 57 2.92 -4.63 4.34
C TYR A 57 3.26 -3.12 4.35
N LEU A 58 2.96 -2.44 5.46
CA LEU A 58 3.22 -1.00 5.64
C LEU A 58 4.66 -0.69 6.08
N GLY A 59 5.46 -1.73 6.38
CA GLY A 59 6.83 -1.57 6.86
C GLY A 59 6.92 -0.93 8.25
N ILE A 60 5.97 -1.25 9.14
CA ILE A 60 5.92 -0.73 10.51
C ILE A 60 5.76 -1.86 11.53
N GLN A 61 6.07 -1.58 12.79
CA GLN A 61 5.89 -2.55 13.87
C GLN A 61 4.38 -2.83 14.12
N PRO A 62 3.96 -4.09 14.36
CA PRO A 62 2.56 -4.44 14.63
C PRO A 62 1.94 -3.65 15.79
N GLN A 63 2.74 -3.35 16.82
CA GLN A 63 2.32 -2.56 17.98
C GLN A 63 1.98 -1.12 17.58
N SER A 64 2.79 -0.51 16.73
CA SER A 64 2.55 0.85 16.20
C SER A 64 1.25 0.90 15.41
N LEU A 65 1.02 -0.06 14.52
CA LEU A 65 -0.24 -0.15 13.77
C LEU A 65 -1.45 -0.36 14.70
N SER A 66 -1.30 -1.21 15.72
CA SER A 66 -2.36 -1.41 16.71
C SER A 66 -2.71 -0.13 17.47
N ARG A 67 -1.73 0.74 17.76
CA ARG A 67 -1.98 2.05 18.37
C ARG A 67 -2.70 2.98 17.41
N ILE A 68 -2.21 3.10 16.17
CA ILE A 68 -2.81 3.94 15.12
C ILE A 68 -4.28 3.60 14.90
N ARG A 69 -4.63 2.31 14.78
CA ARG A 69 -6.02 1.85 14.64
C ARG A 69 -6.92 2.25 15.81
N LYS A 70 -6.38 2.37 17.02
CA LYS A 70 -7.13 2.80 18.21
C LYS A 70 -7.32 4.31 18.26
N THR A 71 -6.37 5.08 17.72
CA THR A 71 -6.44 6.55 17.69
C THR A 71 -7.41 7.08 16.63
N ILE A 72 -7.51 6.38 15.49
CA ILE A 72 -8.38 6.78 14.37
C ILE A 72 -9.85 6.35 14.62
N LYS A 73 -10.07 5.42 15.54
CA LYS A 73 -11.40 4.94 15.92
C LYS A 73 -12.00 5.83 17.00
#